data_AF-A0A7V2W5M7-F1
#
_entry.id   AF-A0A7V2W5M7-F1
#
_cell.length_a   1.000
_cell.length_b   1.000
_cell.length_c   1.000
_cell.angle_alpha   90.00
_cell.angle_beta   90.00
_cell.angle_gamma   90.00
#
_symmetry.space_group_name_H-M   'P 1'
#
loop_
_entity.id
_entity.type
_entity.pdbx_description
1 polymer ?
#
loop_
_entity_poly.entity_id
_entity_poly.type
_entity_poly.pdbx_seq_one_letter_code
_entity_poly.pdbx_strand_id
1 'polypeptide(L)'
;MDLQILVSKKGTKVVKASDLYIVLGLPNKQYATNLRRWINDVYQFRDGIRKPAAMKDYAKRPTTVKLMEDYYFSIEFAKLIVLNSKSKVKQKYATFLYKLEDKTESNDLLNVDQVMAVLELAKVMGMVSCQTAAEQKHLETYEQRNNGSAANWWNFRSKMLGYSTDQLKQKMQEMGKSTAGKSRRHMLMQTDKYEMVRTGVVDLFMAMGKTERYAKNLGRLAKAFAKELKVEIFDDRNAPLLFTPHLNKELANEVKHLEKGRYLQLWEPQRMAS
;
A
#
# COMPACT_ATOMS: atom_id res chain seq x y z
N MET A 1 -13.33 31.30 6.98
CA MET A 1 -12.68 30.64 5.84
C MET A 1 -12.62 29.17 6.15
N ASP A 2 -13.07 28.30 5.24
CA ASP A 2 -13.05 26.86 5.46
C ASP A 2 -11.72 26.26 4.99
N LEU A 3 -11.26 25.23 5.71
CA LEU A 3 -9.99 24.57 5.41
C LEU A 3 -10.14 23.75 4.12
N GLN A 4 -9.44 24.16 3.05
CA GLN A 4 -9.49 23.47 1.77
C GLN A 4 -8.68 22.17 1.81
N ILE A 5 -9.30 21.06 1.41
CA ILE A 5 -8.62 19.79 1.20
C ILE A 5 -8.27 19.64 -0.28
N LEU A 6 -7.00 19.39 -0.56
CA LEU A 6 -6.48 19.16 -1.90
C LEU A 6 -6.16 17.68 -2.06
N VAL A 7 -6.31 17.17 -3.28
CA VAL A 7 -5.95 15.79 -3.61
C VAL A 7 -4.79 15.81 -4.58
N SER A 8 -3.67 15.20 -4.21
CA SER A 8 -2.52 15.05 -5.10
C SER A 8 -2.84 14.12 -6.27
N LYS A 9 -2.01 14.14 -7.34
CA LYS A 9 -2.11 13.18 -8.45
C LYS A 9 -2.07 11.71 -7.99
N LYS A 10 -1.51 11.43 -6.81
CA LYS A 10 -1.43 10.09 -6.20
C LYS A 10 -2.63 9.76 -5.31
N GLY A 11 -3.66 10.60 -5.29
CA GLY A 11 -4.85 10.42 -4.44
C GLY A 11 -4.65 10.83 -2.97
N THR A 12 -3.45 11.23 -2.56
CA THR A 12 -3.18 11.68 -1.19
C THR A 12 -3.88 13.00 -0.91
N LYS A 13 -4.68 13.05 0.16
CA LYS A 13 -5.32 14.27 0.66
C LYS A 13 -4.31 15.10 1.45
N VAL A 14 -4.24 16.39 1.16
CA VAL A 14 -3.32 17.33 1.80
C VAL A 14 -4.01 18.67 2.06
N VAL A 15 -3.46 19.44 2.99
CA VAL A 15 -3.86 20.83 3.24
C VAL A 15 -2.66 21.77 3.05
N LYS A 16 -2.90 23.02 2.70
CA LYS A 16 -1.84 24.03 2.67
C LYS A 16 -1.52 24.50 4.08
N ALA A 17 -0.25 24.72 4.37
CA ALA A 17 0.20 25.26 5.64
C ALA A 17 -0.34 26.67 5.86
N SER A 18 -0.37 27.51 4.82
CA SER A 18 -1.00 28.84 4.85
C SER A 18 -2.46 28.78 5.29
N ASP A 19 -3.23 27.90 4.68
CA ASP A 19 -4.68 27.80 4.92
C ASP A 19 -4.93 27.28 6.32
N LEU A 20 -4.17 26.25 6.74
CA LEU A 20 -4.21 25.72 8.10
C LEU A 20 -3.88 26.79 9.15
N TYR A 21 -2.89 27.63 8.89
CA TYR A 21 -2.49 28.72 9.79
C TYR A 21 -3.58 29.79 9.92
N ILE A 22 -4.18 30.18 8.80
CA ILE A 22 -5.25 31.17 8.74
C ILE A 22 -6.49 30.67 9.49
N VAL A 23 -6.92 29.43 9.25
CA VAL A 23 -8.11 28.89 9.92
C VAL A 23 -7.91 28.69 11.42
N LEU A 24 -6.67 28.47 11.86
CA LEU A 24 -6.34 28.41 13.28
C LEU A 24 -6.30 29.78 13.96
N GLY A 25 -6.39 30.89 13.20
CA GLY A 25 -6.38 32.24 13.74
C GLY A 25 -5.09 32.59 14.48
N LEU A 26 -3.96 32.04 14.03
CA LEU A 26 -2.66 32.27 14.65
C LEU A 26 -2.09 33.64 14.22
N PRO A 27 -1.24 34.30 15.02
CA PRO A 27 -0.73 35.64 14.70
C PRO A 27 0.11 35.66 13.40
N ASN A 28 -0.29 36.46 12.40
CA ASN A 28 0.36 36.48 11.07
C ASN A 28 1.88 36.72 11.10
N LYS A 29 2.36 37.57 12.02
CA LYS A 29 3.79 37.90 12.18
C LYS A 29 4.66 36.69 12.58
N GLN A 30 4.06 35.61 13.07
CA GLN A 30 4.77 34.43 13.55
C GLN A 30 4.70 33.23 12.59
N TYR A 31 4.16 33.41 11.38
CA TYR A 31 3.96 32.32 10.43
C TYR A 31 5.24 31.52 10.18
N ALA A 32 6.32 32.19 9.77
CA ALA A 32 7.57 31.51 9.42
C ALA A 32 8.18 30.75 10.63
N THR A 33 8.14 31.35 11.82
CA THR A 33 8.66 30.73 13.05
C THR A 33 7.83 29.51 13.45
N ASN A 34 6.49 29.63 13.41
CA ASN A 34 5.60 28.52 13.72
C ASN A 34 5.71 27.39 12.70
N LEU A 35 5.88 27.72 11.42
CA LEU A 35 6.08 26.75 10.34
C LEU A 35 7.37 25.96 10.53
N ARG A 36 8.48 26.63 10.83
CA ARG A 36 9.76 25.97 11.16
C ARG A 36 9.63 25.11 12.40
N ARG A 37 8.90 25.57 13.44
CA ARG A 37 8.63 24.75 14.62
C ARG A 37 7.86 23.50 14.21
N TRP A 38 6.76 23.64 13.48
CA TRP A 38 5.94 22.50 13.06
C TRP A 38 6.74 21.43 12.32
N ILE A 39 7.64 21.81 11.42
CA ILE A 39 8.43 20.86 10.65
C ILE A 39 9.55 20.19 11.48
N ASN A 40 10.01 20.84 12.55
CA ASN A 40 11.15 20.36 13.35
C ASN A 40 10.78 19.76 14.71
N ASP A 41 9.53 19.91 15.14
CA ASP A 41 9.01 19.39 16.41
C ASP A 41 8.78 17.87 16.34
N VAL A 42 8.55 17.26 17.50
CA VAL A 42 8.28 15.83 17.64
C VAL A 42 6.79 15.60 17.80
N TYR A 43 6.25 14.66 17.02
CA TYR A 43 4.85 14.29 17.08
C TYR A 43 4.69 12.78 17.21
N GLN A 44 3.56 12.38 17.80
CA GLN A 44 3.13 10.99 17.85
C GLN A 44 2.39 10.64 16.56
N PHE A 45 3.13 10.31 15.52
CA PHE A 45 2.57 9.73 14.31
C PHE A 45 2.17 8.27 14.58
N ARG A 46 1.34 7.70 13.70
CA ARG A 46 0.91 6.30 13.82
C ARG A 46 2.07 5.31 13.76
N ASP A 47 3.13 5.64 13.04
CA ASP A 47 4.31 4.80 12.90
C ASP A 47 5.37 5.07 13.98
N GLY A 48 5.05 5.89 14.98
CA GLY A 48 5.89 6.15 16.15
C GLY A 48 6.06 7.62 16.47
N ILE A 49 6.78 7.88 17.56
CA ILE A 49 7.14 9.23 18.00
C ILE A 49 8.38 9.67 17.22
N ARG A 50 8.21 10.64 16.32
CA ARG A 50 9.30 11.11 15.43
C ARG A 50 9.05 12.53 14.93
N LYS A 51 10.05 13.09 14.25
CA LYS A 51 9.90 14.33 13.49
C LYS A 51 9.14 14.08 12.17
N PRO A 52 8.44 15.09 11.63
CA PRO A 52 7.83 15.02 10.31
C PRO A 52 8.88 14.76 9.22
N ALA A 53 8.57 13.89 8.27
CA ALA A 53 9.43 13.52 7.16
C ALA A 53 8.98 14.18 5.85
N ALA A 54 9.93 14.72 5.10
CA ALA A 54 9.69 15.29 3.78
C ALA A 54 9.15 14.21 2.82
N MET A 55 8.25 14.60 1.92
CA MET A 55 7.54 13.75 0.95
C MET A 55 6.66 12.66 1.56
N LYS A 56 6.50 12.64 2.88
CA LYS A 56 5.60 11.75 3.63
C LYS A 56 4.55 12.55 4.38
N ASP A 57 5.01 13.41 5.28
CA ASP A 57 4.13 14.22 6.15
C ASP A 57 3.98 15.64 5.60
N TYR A 58 5.01 16.14 4.90
CA TYR A 58 4.97 17.44 4.26
C TYR A 58 5.73 17.49 2.94
N ALA A 59 5.39 18.44 2.08
CA ALA A 59 6.12 18.74 0.84
C ALA A 59 6.16 20.24 0.59
N LYS A 60 7.30 20.76 0.12
CA LYS A 60 7.45 22.18 -0.20
C LYS A 60 6.57 22.53 -1.41
N ARG A 61 5.79 23.60 -1.30
CA ARG A 61 4.96 24.08 -2.41
C ARG A 61 5.80 24.96 -3.33
N PRO A 62 5.86 24.67 -4.65
CA PRO A 62 6.43 25.61 -5.61
C PRO A 62 5.55 26.85 -5.64
N THR A 63 6.04 27.95 -5.08
CA THR A 63 5.28 29.21 -4.97
C THR A 63 5.99 30.26 -5.83
N THR A 64 5.22 31.00 -6.62
CA THR A 64 5.71 32.09 -7.49
C THR A 64 6.17 33.32 -6.72
N VAL A 65 5.72 33.49 -5.47
CA VAL A 65 6.08 34.60 -4.59
C VAL A 65 7.27 34.21 -3.71
N LYS A 66 8.44 34.81 -3.96
CA LYS A 66 9.72 34.52 -3.28
C LYS A 66 9.72 34.75 -1.76
N LEU A 67 8.78 35.53 -1.22
CA LEU A 67 8.84 36.03 0.16
C LEU A 67 8.23 35.09 1.23
N MET A 68 7.52 34.02 0.86
CA MET A 68 6.85 33.17 1.84
C MET A 68 6.98 31.69 1.47
N GLU A 69 7.66 30.93 2.33
CA GLU A 69 7.71 29.47 2.20
C GLU A 69 6.35 28.88 2.58
N ASP A 70 5.80 28.04 1.71
CA ASP A 70 4.54 27.34 1.95
C ASP A 70 4.72 25.84 1.70
N TYR A 71 3.90 25.04 2.37
CA TYR A 71 4.01 23.58 2.37
C TYR A 71 2.63 22.96 2.22
N TYR A 72 2.61 21.77 1.65
CA TYR A 72 1.49 20.84 1.77
C TYR A 72 1.73 19.93 2.97
N PHE A 73 0.73 19.75 3.82
CA PHE A 73 0.73 18.83 4.95
C PHE A 73 -0.25 17.69 4.72
N SER A 74 0.15 16.48 5.12
CA SER A 74 -0.76 15.34 5.21
C SER A 74 -1.87 15.63 6.22
N ILE A 75 -3.02 14.95 6.08
CA ILE A 75 -4.15 15.11 7.01
C ILE A 75 -3.75 14.74 8.45
N GLU A 76 -3.01 13.64 8.62
CA GLU A 76 -2.49 13.21 9.92
C GLU A 76 -1.59 14.29 10.54
N PHE A 77 -0.63 14.82 9.77
CA PHE A 77 0.28 15.83 10.27
C PHE A 77 -0.44 17.14 10.60
N ALA A 78 -1.38 17.57 9.75
CA ALA A 78 -2.22 18.73 10.00
C ALA A 78 -3.04 18.56 11.29
N LYS A 79 -3.62 17.37 11.54
CA LYS A 79 -4.36 17.08 12.77
C LYS A 79 -3.45 17.24 14.00
N LEU A 80 -2.25 16.68 13.94
CA LEU A 80 -1.25 16.77 15.01
C LEU A 80 -0.82 18.22 15.28
N ILE A 81 -0.62 19.02 14.23
CA ILE A 81 -0.37 20.46 14.35
C ILE A 81 -1.53 21.17 15.06
N VAL A 82 -2.78 20.89 14.64
CA VAL A 82 -3.97 21.53 15.21
C VAL A 82 -4.10 21.21 16.69
N LEU A 83 -3.92 19.95 17.08
CA LEU A 83 -3.99 19.50 18.47
C LEU A 83 -2.94 20.21 19.36
N ASN A 84 -1.73 20.40 18.82
CA ASN A 84 -0.62 21.08 19.49
C ASN A 84 -0.66 22.62 19.36
N SER A 85 -1.66 23.18 18.68
CA SER A 85 -1.78 24.64 18.49
C SER A 85 -2.51 25.31 19.67
N LYS A 86 -2.13 26.57 19.95
CA LYS A 86 -2.85 27.45 20.89
C LYS A 86 -3.98 28.20 20.17
N SER A 87 -4.93 27.48 19.61
CA SER A 87 -6.09 28.04 18.89
C SER A 87 -7.40 27.74 19.62
N LYS A 88 -8.31 28.72 19.67
CA LYS A 88 -9.66 28.55 20.23
C LYS A 88 -10.54 27.62 19.39
N VAL A 89 -10.23 27.49 18.09
CA VAL A 89 -10.99 26.64 17.14
C VAL A 89 -10.34 25.29 16.90
N LYS A 90 -9.31 24.93 17.67
CA LYS A 90 -8.54 23.69 17.46
C LYS A 90 -9.41 22.43 17.49
N GLN A 91 -10.41 22.35 18.38
CA GLN A 91 -11.27 21.19 18.48
C GLN A 91 -12.09 20.97 17.20
N LYS A 92 -12.69 22.05 16.65
CA LYS A 92 -13.46 22.00 15.40
C LYS A 92 -12.63 21.41 14.26
N TYR A 93 -11.43 21.94 14.04
CA TYR A 93 -10.58 21.51 12.94
C TYR A 93 -9.90 20.16 13.21
N ALA A 94 -9.57 19.82 14.46
CA ALA A 94 -9.08 18.49 14.81
C ALA A 94 -10.14 17.42 14.52
N THR A 95 -11.40 17.64 14.93
CA THR A 95 -12.51 16.71 14.63
C THR A 95 -12.79 16.62 13.13
N PHE A 96 -12.70 17.72 12.39
CA PHE A 96 -12.85 17.72 10.93
C PHE A 96 -11.76 16.90 10.23
N LEU A 97 -10.50 17.13 10.59
CA LEU A 97 -9.36 16.39 10.04
C LEU A 97 -9.40 14.91 10.47
N TYR A 98 -9.81 14.63 11.70
CA TYR A 98 -10.03 13.28 12.21
C TYR A 98 -11.08 12.52 11.39
N LYS A 99 -12.25 13.11 11.09
CA LYS A 99 -13.26 12.46 10.24
C LYS A 99 -12.77 12.18 8.80
N LEU A 100 -11.90 13.03 8.28
CA LEU A 100 -11.28 12.82 6.97
C LEU A 100 -10.23 11.72 6.98
N GLU A 101 -9.55 11.60 8.11
CA GLU A 101 -8.60 10.55 8.41
C GLU A 101 -9.30 9.20 8.64
N ASP A 102 -10.41 9.17 9.38
CA ASP A 102 -11.26 7.98 9.61
C ASP A 102 -11.81 7.41 8.29
N LYS A 103 -12.15 8.27 7.32
CA LYS A 103 -12.54 7.83 5.96
C LYS A 103 -11.39 7.22 5.16
N THR A 104 -10.16 7.49 5.54
CA THR A 104 -8.99 6.75 5.06
C THR A 104 -8.67 5.52 5.91
N GLU A 105 -9.06 5.49 7.19
CA GLU A 105 -8.91 4.36 8.13
C GLU A 105 -9.99 3.28 8.02
N SER A 106 -11.20 3.60 7.56
CA SER A 106 -12.23 2.59 7.28
C SER A 106 -11.82 1.66 6.13
N ASN A 107 -10.75 2.00 5.40
CA ASN A 107 -10.07 1.10 4.47
C ASN A 107 -9.04 0.18 5.14
N ASP A 108 -8.68 0.36 6.42
CA ASP A 108 -7.68 -0.46 7.12
C ASP A 108 -8.31 -1.66 7.86
N LEU A 109 -9.60 -1.59 8.22
CA LEU A 109 -10.34 -2.73 8.78
C LEU A 109 -11.08 -3.49 7.67
N LEU A 110 -10.79 -4.79 7.55
CA LEU A 110 -11.46 -5.67 6.59
C LEU A 110 -12.84 -6.07 7.12
N ASN A 111 -13.86 -5.98 6.26
CA ASN A 111 -15.15 -6.59 6.55
C ASN A 111 -15.09 -8.13 6.33
N VAL A 112 -16.14 -8.84 6.77
CA VAL A 112 -16.20 -10.31 6.67
C VAL A 112 -16.02 -10.80 5.23
N ASP A 113 -16.69 -10.16 4.26
CA ASP A 113 -16.60 -10.52 2.84
C ASP A 113 -15.18 -10.36 2.29
N GLN A 114 -14.48 -9.29 2.70
CA GLN A 114 -13.09 -9.04 2.34
C GLN A 114 -12.15 -10.08 2.96
N VAL A 115 -12.37 -10.48 4.22
CA VAL A 115 -11.58 -11.55 4.86
C VAL A 115 -11.79 -12.87 4.13
N MET A 116 -13.05 -13.22 3.82
CA MET A 116 -13.38 -14.43 3.06
C MET A 116 -12.79 -14.38 1.63
N ALA A 117 -12.80 -13.22 0.99
CA ALA A 117 -12.15 -13.04 -0.32
C ALA A 117 -10.63 -13.26 -0.25
N VAL A 118 -9.96 -12.81 0.83
CA VAL A 118 -8.51 -13.08 1.01
C VAL A 118 -8.24 -14.58 1.22
N LEU A 119 -9.14 -15.29 1.91
CA LEU A 119 -9.06 -16.74 2.07
C LEU A 119 -9.17 -17.45 0.72
N GLU A 120 -10.15 -17.07 -0.11
CA GLU A 120 -10.29 -17.63 -1.46
C GLU A 120 -9.12 -17.25 -2.38
N LEU A 121 -8.63 -16.01 -2.29
CA LEU A 121 -7.42 -15.58 -2.98
C LEU A 121 -6.21 -16.41 -2.58
N ALA A 122 -6.07 -16.79 -1.31
CA ALA A 122 -4.96 -17.63 -0.85
C ALA A 122 -4.98 -19.00 -1.53
N LYS A 123 -6.17 -19.59 -1.75
CA LYS A 123 -6.33 -20.85 -2.48
C LYS A 123 -6.03 -20.69 -3.97
N VAL A 124 -6.63 -19.68 -4.62
CA VAL A 124 -6.44 -19.41 -6.06
C VAL A 124 -4.99 -19.08 -6.39
N MET A 125 -4.30 -18.35 -5.51
CA MET A 125 -2.88 -18.04 -5.64
C MET A 125 -1.97 -19.24 -5.39
N GLY A 126 -2.50 -20.44 -5.12
CA GLY A 126 -1.78 -21.70 -5.28
C GLY A 126 -1.43 -22.03 -6.73
N MET A 127 -2.19 -21.50 -7.70
CA MET A 127 -1.95 -21.70 -9.14
C MET A 127 -0.84 -20.78 -9.67
N VAL A 128 0.16 -21.36 -10.33
CA VAL A 128 1.29 -20.60 -10.89
C VAL A 128 0.85 -19.65 -12.00
N SER A 129 -0.19 -19.99 -12.77
CA SER A 129 -0.74 -19.11 -13.80
C SER A 129 -1.30 -17.80 -13.21
N CYS A 130 -2.06 -17.88 -12.11
CA CYS A 130 -2.59 -16.70 -11.40
C CYS A 130 -1.47 -15.83 -10.84
N GLN A 131 -0.45 -16.45 -10.22
CA GLN A 131 0.73 -15.74 -9.72
C GLN A 131 1.47 -15.01 -10.86
N THR A 132 1.61 -15.67 -12.02
CA THR A 132 2.30 -15.11 -13.19
C THR A 132 1.51 -13.95 -13.78
N ALA A 133 0.18 -14.08 -13.89
CA ALA A 133 -0.69 -13.01 -14.38
C ALA A 133 -0.63 -11.78 -13.47
N ALA A 134 -0.74 -11.97 -12.15
CA ALA A 134 -0.64 -10.88 -11.18
C ALA A 134 0.73 -10.18 -11.23
N GLU A 135 1.83 -10.94 -11.34
CA GLU A 135 3.18 -10.39 -11.51
C GLU A 135 3.30 -9.55 -12.79
N GLN A 136 2.76 -10.04 -13.91
CA GLN A 136 2.79 -9.34 -15.20
C GLN A 136 1.99 -8.03 -15.12
N LYS A 137 0.79 -8.05 -14.53
CA LYS A 137 -0.02 -6.84 -14.35
C LYS A 137 0.61 -5.83 -13.40
N HIS A 138 1.29 -6.30 -12.38
CA HIS A 138 2.05 -5.42 -11.50
C HIS A 138 3.24 -4.78 -12.23
N LEU A 139 3.96 -5.53 -13.07
CA LEU A 139 5.02 -4.99 -13.93
C LEU A 139 4.47 -3.92 -14.88
N GLU A 140 3.37 -4.18 -15.59
CA GLU A 140 2.71 -3.19 -16.47
C GLU A 140 2.38 -1.90 -15.70
N THR A 141 1.80 -2.04 -14.50
CA THR A 141 1.48 -0.90 -13.64
C THR A 141 2.73 -0.13 -13.19
N TYR A 142 3.82 -0.85 -12.92
CA TYR A 142 5.11 -0.26 -12.58
C TYR A 142 5.70 0.51 -13.76
N GLU A 143 5.70 -0.06 -14.97
CA GLU A 143 6.21 0.59 -16.18
C GLU A 143 5.43 1.87 -16.48
N GLN A 144 4.10 1.84 -16.42
CA GLN A 144 3.25 3.02 -16.59
C GLN A 144 3.61 4.15 -15.62
N ARG A 145 4.01 3.82 -14.39
CA ARG A 145 4.43 4.80 -13.38
C ARG A 145 5.86 5.32 -13.57
N ASN A 146 6.69 4.62 -14.34
CA ASN A 146 8.10 4.90 -14.54
C ASN A 146 8.44 5.23 -16.00
N ASN A 147 7.54 5.95 -16.69
CA ASN A 147 7.70 6.38 -18.08
C ASN A 147 8.01 5.22 -19.06
N GLY A 148 7.37 4.06 -18.85
CA GLY A 148 7.56 2.87 -19.68
C GLY A 148 8.83 2.07 -19.38
N SER A 149 9.60 2.41 -18.34
CA SER A 149 10.84 1.71 -18.01
C SER A 149 10.66 0.60 -16.98
N ALA A 150 11.13 -0.60 -17.32
CA ALA A 150 11.22 -1.76 -16.43
C ALA A 150 12.58 -1.92 -15.73
N ALA A 151 13.55 -1.03 -15.97
CA ALA A 151 14.96 -1.23 -15.63
C ALA A 151 15.21 -1.56 -14.15
N ASN A 152 14.40 -1.01 -13.24
CA ASN A 152 14.53 -1.20 -11.80
C ASN A 152 13.46 -2.11 -11.17
N TRP A 153 12.66 -2.80 -11.99
CA TRP A 153 11.55 -3.61 -11.54
C TRP A 153 11.94 -4.65 -10.48
N TRP A 154 12.98 -5.45 -10.77
CA TRP A 154 13.42 -6.53 -9.87
C TRP A 154 13.96 -6.00 -8.54
N ASN A 155 14.63 -4.85 -8.55
CA ASN A 155 15.12 -4.17 -7.35
C ASN A 155 13.95 -3.62 -6.51
N PHE A 156 12.99 -2.97 -7.17
CA PHE A 156 11.77 -2.50 -6.54
C PHE A 156 10.99 -3.65 -5.89
N ARG A 157 10.73 -4.72 -6.66
CA ARG A 157 9.92 -5.85 -6.21
C ARG A 157 10.61 -6.64 -5.10
N SER A 158 11.92 -6.88 -5.16
CA SER A 158 12.65 -7.56 -4.06
C SER A 158 12.63 -6.75 -2.76
N LYS A 159 12.85 -5.42 -2.83
CA LYS A 159 12.74 -4.52 -1.68
C LYS A 159 11.33 -4.53 -1.09
N MET A 160 10.31 -4.52 -1.94
CA MET A 160 8.92 -4.61 -1.52
C MET A 160 8.64 -5.96 -0.84
N LEU A 161 9.03 -7.07 -1.46
CA LEU A 161 8.75 -8.39 -0.91
C LEU A 161 9.56 -8.68 0.35
N GLY A 162 10.70 -8.01 0.56
CA GLY A 162 11.55 -8.22 1.74
C GLY A 162 12.41 -9.48 1.64
N TYR A 163 12.64 -9.97 0.42
CA TYR A 163 13.66 -10.98 0.15
C TYR A 163 14.33 -10.75 -1.21
N SER A 164 15.62 -11.09 -1.30
CA SER A 164 16.39 -11.12 -2.55
C SER A 164 16.70 -12.56 -2.99
N THR A 165 17.13 -12.72 -4.24
CA THR A 165 17.59 -14.03 -4.75
C THR A 165 18.79 -14.55 -3.96
N ASP A 166 19.69 -13.67 -3.51
CA ASP A 166 20.87 -14.06 -2.76
C ASP A 166 20.52 -14.51 -1.34
N GLN A 167 19.55 -13.86 -0.70
CA GLN A 167 19.01 -14.31 0.59
C GLN A 167 18.34 -15.68 0.48
N LEU A 168 17.65 -15.97 -0.65
CA LEU A 168 17.10 -17.31 -0.88
C LEU A 168 18.19 -18.36 -1.08
N LYS A 169 19.26 -18.04 -1.82
CA LYS A 169 20.41 -18.93 -1.98
C LYS A 169 21.08 -19.24 -0.64
N GLN A 170 21.27 -18.22 0.20
CA GLN A 170 21.84 -18.39 1.53
C GLN A 170 20.98 -19.33 2.39
N LYS A 171 19.65 -19.11 2.45
CA LYS A 171 18.74 -20.02 3.16
C LYS A 171 18.80 -21.46 2.63
N MET A 172 18.96 -21.64 1.33
CA MET A 172 19.10 -22.97 0.76
C MET A 172 20.41 -23.65 1.16
N GLN A 173 21.51 -22.90 1.19
CA GLN A 173 22.81 -23.39 1.66
C GLN A 173 22.77 -23.75 3.15
N GLU A 174 22.12 -22.94 3.99
CA GLU A 174 21.87 -23.24 5.41
C GLU A 174 21.07 -24.54 5.61
N MET A 175 20.20 -24.88 4.66
CA MET A 175 19.46 -26.15 4.63
C MET A 175 20.26 -27.31 4.00
N GLY A 176 21.52 -27.12 3.63
CA GLY A 176 22.36 -28.12 2.97
C GLY A 176 21.95 -28.45 1.53
N LYS A 177 21.16 -27.60 0.86
CA LYS A 177 20.64 -27.84 -0.49
C LYS A 177 21.42 -27.05 -1.54
N SER A 178 21.78 -27.69 -2.65
CA SER A 178 22.39 -27.01 -3.80
C SER A 178 21.44 -25.97 -4.40
N THR A 179 21.99 -24.82 -4.82
CA THR A 179 21.29 -23.70 -5.48
C THR A 179 21.50 -23.68 -7.00
N ALA A 180 22.40 -24.51 -7.53
CA ALA A 180 22.78 -24.50 -8.94
C ALA A 180 21.58 -24.84 -9.84
N GLY A 181 21.34 -24.01 -10.88
CA GLY A 181 20.25 -24.20 -11.85
C GLY A 181 18.83 -23.98 -11.33
N LYS A 182 18.64 -23.61 -10.06
CA LYS A 182 17.30 -23.47 -9.46
C LYS A 182 16.72 -22.08 -9.70
N SER A 183 15.49 -22.04 -10.20
CA SER A 183 14.73 -20.80 -10.34
C SER A 183 14.28 -20.26 -8.97
N ARG A 184 13.99 -18.96 -8.88
CA ARG A 184 13.49 -18.33 -7.66
C ARG A 184 12.26 -19.04 -7.09
N ARG A 185 11.32 -19.48 -7.94
CA ARG A 185 10.15 -20.26 -7.51
C ARG A 185 10.55 -21.59 -6.89
N HIS A 186 11.48 -22.30 -7.51
CA HIS A 186 11.97 -23.58 -6.98
C HIS A 186 12.67 -23.39 -5.62
N MET A 187 13.42 -22.29 -5.45
CA MET A 187 14.02 -21.96 -4.15
C MET A 187 12.95 -21.65 -3.10
N LEU A 188 11.90 -20.89 -3.44
CA LEU A 188 10.78 -20.62 -2.54
C LEU A 188 10.01 -21.89 -2.17
N MET A 189 9.74 -22.78 -3.13
CA MET A 189 9.10 -24.07 -2.86
C MET A 189 9.83 -24.90 -1.80
N GLN A 190 11.16 -24.81 -1.75
CA GLN A 190 11.98 -25.57 -0.80
C GLN A 190 12.17 -24.88 0.55
N THR A 191 12.07 -23.54 0.59
CA THR A 191 12.34 -22.74 1.80
C THR A 191 11.05 -22.32 2.51
N ASP A 192 10.08 -21.77 1.79
CA ASP A 192 8.75 -21.42 2.28
C ASP A 192 7.78 -21.30 1.09
N LYS A 193 7.12 -22.41 0.71
CA LYS A 193 6.22 -22.45 -0.45
C LYS A 193 5.08 -21.43 -0.37
N TYR A 194 4.61 -21.10 0.83
CA TYR A 194 3.51 -20.15 1.04
C TYR A 194 3.92 -18.70 0.81
N GLU A 195 5.22 -18.43 0.71
CA GLU A 195 5.73 -17.15 0.27
C GLU A 195 5.38 -16.86 -1.21
N MET A 196 5.14 -17.90 -2.01
CA MET A 196 4.63 -17.73 -3.37
C MET A 196 3.20 -17.18 -3.38
N VAL A 197 2.33 -17.70 -2.50
CA VAL A 197 0.97 -17.17 -2.31
C VAL A 197 1.02 -15.72 -1.85
N ARG A 198 1.85 -15.43 -0.84
CA ARG A 198 2.06 -14.06 -0.34
C ARG A 198 2.44 -13.11 -1.47
N THR A 199 3.40 -13.52 -2.28
CA THR A 199 3.95 -12.71 -3.37
C THR A 199 2.90 -12.46 -4.44
N GLY A 200 2.15 -13.48 -4.86
CA GLY A 200 1.06 -13.34 -5.83
C GLY A 200 -0.03 -12.38 -5.36
N VAL A 201 -0.43 -12.45 -4.09
CA VAL A 201 -1.41 -11.52 -3.50
C VAL A 201 -0.87 -10.09 -3.44
N VAL A 202 0.39 -9.90 -3.05
CA VAL A 202 1.01 -8.57 -3.06
C VAL A 202 1.04 -7.99 -4.47
N ASP A 203 1.45 -8.78 -5.46
CA ASP A 203 1.50 -8.34 -6.85
C ASP A 203 0.10 -7.97 -7.37
N LEU A 204 -0.91 -8.77 -7.08
CA LEU A 204 -2.31 -8.48 -7.43
C LEU A 204 -2.76 -7.11 -6.90
N PHE A 205 -2.61 -6.87 -5.60
CA PHE A 205 -3.08 -5.62 -5.00
C PHE A 205 -2.27 -4.39 -5.46
N MET A 206 -0.98 -4.57 -5.76
CA MET A 206 -0.18 -3.51 -6.35
C MET A 206 -0.60 -3.20 -7.80
N ALA A 207 -0.95 -4.23 -8.59
CA ALA A 207 -1.53 -4.07 -9.93
C ALA A 207 -2.89 -3.34 -9.88
N MET A 208 -3.72 -3.63 -8.87
CA MET A 208 -4.97 -2.89 -8.60
C MET A 208 -4.74 -1.45 -8.09
N GLY A 209 -3.49 -1.00 -7.98
CA GLY A 209 -3.14 0.35 -7.58
C GLY A 209 -3.23 0.62 -6.07
N LYS A 210 -3.31 -0.42 -5.23
CA LYS A 210 -3.29 -0.26 -3.77
C LYS A 210 -1.90 0.15 -3.27
N THR A 211 -1.87 0.64 -2.04
CA THR A 211 -0.61 1.05 -1.39
C THR A 211 0.24 -0.18 -1.04
N GLU A 212 1.55 0.01 -0.99
CA GLU A 212 2.49 -1.04 -0.60
C GLU A 212 2.16 -1.64 0.78
N ARG A 213 1.81 -0.79 1.75
CA ARG A 213 1.43 -1.23 3.10
C ARG A 213 0.19 -2.14 3.06
N TYR A 214 -0.83 -1.73 2.31
CA TYR A 214 -2.08 -2.47 2.18
C TYR A 214 -1.84 -3.84 1.51
N ALA A 215 -1.13 -3.86 0.38
CA ALA A 215 -0.78 -5.09 -0.33
C ALA A 215 0.04 -6.05 0.55
N LYS A 216 1.02 -5.53 1.30
CA LYS A 216 1.81 -6.32 2.26
C LYS A 216 0.97 -6.94 3.37
N ASN A 217 0.02 -6.20 3.93
CA ASN A 217 -0.86 -6.69 4.98
C ASN A 217 -1.76 -7.83 4.46
N LEU A 218 -2.38 -7.65 3.29
CA LEU A 218 -3.20 -8.70 2.67
C LEU A 218 -2.39 -9.91 2.25
N GLY A 219 -1.17 -9.70 1.74
CA GLY A 219 -0.25 -10.80 1.46
C GLY A 219 0.06 -11.61 2.72
N ARG A 220 0.39 -10.96 3.85
CA ARG A 220 0.66 -11.64 5.13
C ARG A 220 -0.54 -12.46 5.60
N LEU A 221 -1.74 -11.89 5.51
CA LEU A 221 -2.98 -12.60 5.83
C LEU A 221 -3.19 -13.83 4.92
N ALA A 222 -3.03 -13.66 3.61
CA ALA A 222 -3.14 -14.76 2.65
C ALA A 222 -2.10 -15.86 2.91
N LYS A 223 -0.88 -15.50 3.29
CA LYS A 223 0.16 -16.48 3.69
C LYS A 223 -0.25 -17.26 4.93
N ALA A 224 -0.85 -16.60 5.93
CA ALA A 224 -1.34 -17.27 7.13
C ALA A 224 -2.46 -18.26 6.78
N PHE A 225 -3.43 -17.86 5.96
CA PHE A 225 -4.47 -18.77 5.48
C PHE A 225 -3.91 -19.92 4.64
N ALA A 226 -2.95 -19.66 3.76
CA ALA A 226 -2.34 -20.69 2.94
C ALA A 226 -1.63 -21.76 3.78
N LYS A 227 -0.96 -21.34 4.88
CA LYS A 227 -0.34 -22.25 5.85
C LYS A 227 -1.40 -23.10 6.56
N GLU A 228 -2.43 -22.45 7.10
CA GLU A 228 -3.48 -23.12 7.87
C GLU A 228 -4.26 -24.13 7.02
N LEU A 229 -4.67 -23.72 5.82
CA LEU A 229 -5.38 -24.55 4.86
C LEU A 229 -4.48 -25.53 4.11
N LYS A 230 -3.17 -25.52 4.38
CA LYS A 230 -2.15 -26.32 3.71
C LYS A 230 -2.24 -26.23 2.18
N VAL A 231 -2.49 -25.03 1.64
CA VAL A 231 -2.68 -24.80 0.21
C VAL A 231 -1.53 -25.41 -0.60
N GLU A 232 -1.90 -26.17 -1.63
CA GLU A 232 -0.97 -26.76 -2.57
C GLU A 232 -0.57 -25.71 -3.63
N ILE A 233 0.71 -25.72 -3.99
CA ILE A 233 1.21 -24.89 -5.08
C ILE A 233 1.27 -25.77 -6.32
N PHE A 234 0.47 -25.44 -7.32
CA PHE A 234 0.27 -26.25 -8.52
C PHE A 234 0.64 -25.46 -9.77
N ASP A 235 1.52 -26.02 -10.59
CA ASP A 235 1.91 -25.42 -11.87
C ASP A 235 0.93 -25.82 -12.97
N ASP A 236 -0.16 -25.07 -13.06
CA ASP A 236 -1.28 -25.30 -13.98
C ASP A 236 -1.03 -24.82 -15.42
N ARG A 237 0.16 -24.28 -15.71
CA ARG A 237 0.47 -23.70 -17.04
C ARG A 237 0.55 -24.75 -18.15
N ASN A 238 0.96 -25.98 -17.80
CA ASN A 238 1.15 -27.10 -18.73
C ASN A 238 0.42 -28.37 -18.28
N ALA A 239 -0.46 -28.29 -17.27
CA ALA A 239 -1.05 -29.46 -16.66
C ALA A 239 -2.42 -29.82 -17.31
N PRO A 240 -2.76 -31.13 -17.42
CA PRO A 240 -4.10 -31.55 -17.81
C PRO A 240 -5.14 -31.07 -16.79
N LEU A 241 -6.27 -30.54 -17.29
CA LEU A 241 -7.37 -29.97 -16.49
C LEU A 241 -7.90 -30.91 -15.38
N LEU A 242 -7.72 -32.22 -15.54
CA LEU A 242 -8.16 -33.27 -14.60
C LEU A 242 -7.50 -33.20 -13.21
N PHE A 243 -6.33 -32.58 -13.07
CA PHE A 243 -5.62 -32.47 -11.79
C PHE A 243 -5.70 -31.08 -11.16
N THR A 244 -6.58 -30.23 -11.69
CA THR A 244 -6.78 -28.89 -11.12
C THR A 244 -7.51 -29.03 -9.78
N PRO A 245 -6.98 -28.48 -8.68
CA PRO A 245 -7.67 -28.53 -7.40
C PRO A 245 -9.06 -27.88 -7.49
N HIS A 246 -10.00 -28.28 -6.64
CA HIS A 246 -11.31 -27.64 -6.53
C HIS A 246 -11.14 -26.19 -6.02
N LEU A 247 -10.94 -25.29 -6.98
CA LEU A 247 -10.72 -23.87 -6.76
C LEU A 247 -11.87 -23.06 -7.35
N ASN A 248 -12.05 -21.88 -6.80
CA ASN A 248 -12.99 -20.89 -7.31
C ASN A 248 -12.54 -20.40 -8.70
N LYS A 249 -13.14 -20.99 -9.75
CA LYS A 249 -12.80 -20.71 -11.15
C LYS A 249 -13.14 -19.27 -11.56
N GLU A 250 -14.21 -18.71 -11.00
CA GLU A 250 -14.61 -17.32 -11.25
C GLU A 250 -13.52 -16.37 -10.76
N LEU A 251 -13.12 -16.50 -9.49
CA LEU A 251 -12.05 -15.70 -8.92
C LEU A 251 -10.70 -15.93 -9.63
N ALA A 252 -10.41 -17.16 -10.05
CA ALA A 252 -9.20 -17.46 -10.81
C ALA A 252 -9.15 -16.70 -12.14
N ASN A 253 -10.28 -16.62 -12.85
CA ASN A 253 -10.40 -15.85 -14.08
C ASN A 253 -10.31 -14.35 -13.81
N GLU A 254 -11.01 -13.84 -12.78
CA GLU A 254 -10.89 -12.44 -12.35
C GLU A 254 -9.43 -12.04 -12.11
N VAL A 255 -8.65 -12.88 -11.41
CA VAL A 255 -7.24 -12.64 -11.14
C VAL A 255 -6.38 -12.69 -12.41
N LYS A 256 -6.62 -13.67 -13.29
CA LYS A 256 -5.83 -13.83 -14.53
C LYS A 256 -6.01 -12.66 -15.49
N HIS A 257 -7.21 -12.13 -15.58
CA HIS A 257 -7.55 -11.06 -16.53
C HIS A 257 -7.61 -9.67 -15.85
N LEU A 258 -7.47 -9.60 -14.53
CA LEU A 258 -7.72 -8.42 -13.71
C LEU A 258 -9.12 -7.83 -13.99
N GLU A 259 -10.08 -8.72 -14.20
CA GLU A 259 -11.46 -8.37 -14.52
C GLU A 259 -12.26 -8.05 -13.25
N LYS A 260 -13.13 -7.05 -13.37
CA LYS A 260 -13.97 -6.60 -12.27
C LYS A 260 -15.18 -7.52 -12.13
N GLY A 261 -14.97 -8.66 -11.49
CA GLY A 261 -16.04 -9.54 -11.08
C GLY A 261 -16.42 -9.36 -9.61
N ARG A 262 -17.08 -10.37 -9.06
CA ARG A 262 -17.66 -10.37 -7.72
C ARG A 262 -16.64 -10.10 -6.63
N TYR A 263 -15.44 -10.68 -6.75
CA TYR A 263 -14.44 -10.66 -5.68
C TYR A 263 -13.54 -9.43 -5.78
N LEU A 264 -13.11 -9.05 -6.98
CA LEU A 264 -12.23 -7.90 -7.15
C LEU A 264 -12.96 -6.57 -6.91
N GLN A 265 -14.28 -6.48 -7.09
CA GLN A 265 -15.02 -5.26 -6.77
C GLN A 265 -15.04 -4.92 -5.27
N LEU A 266 -14.87 -5.91 -4.38
CA LEU A 266 -14.86 -5.70 -2.91
C LEU A 266 -13.73 -4.76 -2.46
N TRP A 267 -12.77 -4.54 -3.33
CA TRP A 267 -11.61 -3.71 -3.09
C TRP A 267 -11.71 -2.34 -3.75
N GLU A 268 -12.76 -2.03 -4.50
CA GLU A 268 -12.95 -0.72 -5.11
C GLU A 268 -13.51 0.28 -4.09
N PRO A 269 -13.22 1.60 -4.23
CA PRO A 269 -13.94 2.61 -3.47
C PRO A 269 -15.42 2.50 -3.82
N GLN A 270 -16.30 2.33 -2.83
CA GLN A 270 -17.74 2.41 -3.05
C GLN A 270 -18.04 3.75 -3.73
N ARG A 271 -18.46 3.71 -5.00
CA ARG A 271 -19.04 4.88 -5.66
C ARG A 271 -20.32 5.17 -4.89
N MET A 272 -20.30 6.20 -4.04
CA MET A 272 -21.55 6.72 -3.51
C MET A 272 -22.36 7.19 -4.73
N ALA A 273 -23.58 6.65 -4.85
CA ALA A 273 -24.54 7.14 -5.81
C ALA A 273 -24.66 8.66 -5.63
N SER A 274 -24.41 9.37 -6.73
CA SER A 274 -24.64 10.81 -6.85
C SER A 274 -26.12 11.14 -6.73
#